data_AF-A0AAE6ISI6-F1
#
_entry.id   AF-A0AAE6ISI6-F1
#
_cell.length_a   1.000
_cell.length_b   1.000
_cell.length_c   1.000
_cell.angle_alpha   90.00
_cell.angle_beta   90.00
_cell.angle_gamma   90.00
#
_symmetry.space_group_name_H-M   'P 1'
#
loop_
_entity.id
_entity.type
_entity.pdbx_description
1 polymer ?
#
loop_
_entity_poly.entity_id
_entity_poly.type
_entity_poly.pdbx_seq_one_letter_code
_entity_poly.pdbx_strand_id
1 'polypeptide(L)'
;MKKTNFLVSAALLMVIGLTLVGCGSNIAAGLKKHKLWELQYKYNSETAKNELQKVVDFVYGEVVKYPKGTISADTIKKAVDDANGRLEKAAKSEVLVKIKPAKIVYKGENITNDKYYTDGKISTKAESDIWDLFKLEVSK
;
A
#
# COMPACT_ATOMS: atom_id res chain seq x y z
N MET A 1 68.64 31.35 -9.51
CA MET A 1 68.04 30.11 -8.95
C MET A 1 66.52 30.27 -8.89
N LYS A 2 65.81 29.24 -9.35
CA LYS A 2 64.41 29.23 -9.78
C LYS A 2 63.43 29.47 -8.61
N LYS A 3 62.60 30.51 -8.70
CA LYS A 3 61.36 30.65 -7.93
C LYS A 3 60.22 30.06 -8.74
N THR A 4 59.90 28.81 -8.51
CA THR A 4 58.66 28.16 -8.99
C THR A 4 58.55 26.85 -8.23
N ASN A 5 57.31 26.41 -7.94
CA ASN A 5 56.92 25.16 -7.26
C ASN A 5 56.35 25.31 -5.84
N PHE A 6 55.46 26.27 -5.61
CA PHE A 6 54.54 26.18 -4.45
C PHE A 6 53.08 26.53 -4.79
N LEU A 7 52.67 26.34 -6.04
CA LEU A 7 51.26 26.54 -6.44
C LEU A 7 50.60 25.32 -7.11
N VAL A 8 51.37 24.28 -7.44
CA VAL A 8 50.83 23.10 -8.16
C VAL A 8 50.16 22.10 -7.20
N SER A 9 50.48 22.12 -5.90
CA SER A 9 49.92 21.16 -4.94
C SER A 9 48.54 21.54 -4.37
N ALA A 10 48.12 22.81 -4.45
CA ALA A 10 46.79 23.22 -3.97
C ALA A 10 45.68 22.98 -5.00
N ALA A 11 45.98 23.16 -6.29
CA ALA A 11 45.01 22.95 -7.37
C ALA A 11 44.63 21.47 -7.54
N LEU A 12 45.57 20.54 -7.32
CA LEU A 12 45.31 19.09 -7.46
C LEU A 12 44.41 18.54 -6.34
N LEU A 13 44.49 19.08 -5.12
CA LEU A 13 43.62 18.71 -4.00
C LEU A 13 42.17 19.19 -4.16
N MET A 14 41.96 20.33 -4.83
CA MET A 14 40.60 20.83 -5.10
C MET A 14 39.86 20.00 -6.16
N VAL A 15 40.56 19.39 -7.11
CA VAL A 15 39.94 18.58 -8.19
C VAL A 15 39.42 17.24 -7.66
N ILE A 16 40.12 16.61 -6.70
CA ILE A 16 39.65 15.35 -6.07
C ILE A 16 38.46 15.63 -5.12
N GLY A 17 38.45 16.78 -4.45
CA GLY A 17 37.33 17.21 -3.62
C GLY A 17 36.02 17.39 -4.40
N LEU A 18 36.07 17.91 -5.63
CA LEU A 18 34.88 18.15 -6.46
C LEU A 18 34.29 16.88 -7.09
N THR A 19 35.10 15.84 -7.35
CA THR A 19 34.59 14.58 -7.93
C THR A 19 33.83 13.70 -6.93
N LEU A 20 34.13 13.78 -5.62
CA LEU A 20 33.45 12.98 -4.59
C LEU A 20 32.09 13.56 -4.16
N VAL A 21 31.91 14.88 -4.24
CA VAL A 21 30.65 15.54 -3.85
C VAL A 21 29.56 15.26 -4.89
N GLY A 22 29.90 15.13 -6.17
CA GLY A 22 28.95 14.83 -7.25
C GLY A 22 28.45 13.38 -7.30
N CYS A 23 29.25 12.40 -6.89
CA CYS A 23 28.84 10.99 -6.88
C CYS A 23 28.06 10.61 -5.60
N GLY A 24 28.39 11.19 -4.45
CA GLY A 24 27.72 10.91 -3.18
C GLY A 24 26.25 11.36 -3.15
N SER A 25 25.92 12.49 -3.79
CA SER A 25 24.55 12.99 -3.86
C SER A 25 23.60 12.09 -4.65
N ASN A 26 24.09 11.47 -5.74
CA ASN A 26 23.28 10.55 -6.54
C ASN A 26 23.01 9.22 -5.82
N ILE A 27 23.98 8.73 -5.05
CA ILE A 27 23.81 7.52 -4.22
C ILE A 27 22.83 7.80 -3.07
N ALA A 28 22.95 8.94 -2.38
CA ALA A 28 22.03 9.31 -1.30
C ALA A 28 20.59 9.54 -1.80
N ALA A 29 20.41 10.20 -2.94
CA ALA A 29 19.11 10.36 -3.58
C ALA A 29 18.53 9.01 -4.05
N GLY A 30 19.36 8.13 -4.60
CA GLY A 30 19.00 6.77 -4.99
C GLY A 30 18.58 5.90 -3.79
N LEU A 31 19.32 5.95 -2.69
CA LEU A 31 19.02 5.20 -1.46
C LEU A 31 17.70 5.67 -0.82
N LYS A 32 17.44 6.99 -0.85
CA LYS A 32 16.19 7.58 -0.39
C LYS A 32 15.01 7.15 -1.28
N LYS A 33 15.19 7.14 -2.61
CA LYS A 33 14.18 6.66 -3.57
C LYS A 33 13.88 5.18 -3.38
N HIS A 34 14.90 4.34 -3.17
CA HIS A 34 14.76 2.91 -2.91
C HIS A 34 13.99 2.64 -1.61
N LYS A 35 14.37 3.29 -0.50
CA LYS A 35 13.66 3.14 0.78
C LYS A 35 12.20 3.58 0.69
N LEU A 36 11.92 4.67 -0.01
CA LEU A 36 10.55 5.12 -0.24
C LEU A 36 9.75 4.13 -1.10
N TRP A 37 10.38 3.54 -2.11
CA TRP A 37 9.77 2.50 -2.94
C TRP A 37 9.49 1.23 -2.12
N GLU A 38 10.43 0.75 -1.31
CA GLU A 38 10.22 -0.42 -0.44
C GLU A 38 9.09 -0.19 0.58
N LEU A 39 9.03 1.01 1.16
CA LEU A 39 7.95 1.39 2.08
C LEU A 39 6.60 1.45 1.38
N GLN A 40 6.55 2.05 0.18
CA GLN A 40 5.36 2.08 -0.66
C GLN A 40 4.93 0.66 -1.06
N TYR A 41 5.89 -0.19 -1.41
CA TYR A 41 5.66 -1.59 -1.74
C TYR A 41 5.07 -2.33 -0.55
N LYS A 42 5.73 -2.34 0.62
CA LYS A 42 5.23 -3.00 1.84
C LYS A 42 3.83 -2.52 2.23
N TYR A 43 3.61 -1.21 2.20
CA TYR A 43 2.30 -0.64 2.50
C TYR A 43 1.22 -1.13 1.51
N ASN A 44 1.51 -1.12 0.20
CA ASN A 44 0.58 -1.56 -0.84
C ASN A 44 0.39 -3.09 -0.88
N SER A 45 1.44 -3.88 -0.63
CA SER A 45 1.43 -5.33 -0.79
C SER A 45 0.98 -6.06 0.47
N GLU A 46 1.34 -5.55 1.65
CA GLU A 46 1.05 -6.22 2.92
C GLU A 46 -0.13 -5.54 3.63
N THR A 47 -0.02 -4.25 3.96
CA THR A 47 -1.04 -3.57 4.77
C THR A 47 -2.36 -3.44 4.02
N ALA A 48 -2.33 -2.90 2.81
CA ALA A 48 -3.53 -2.66 2.02
C ALA A 48 -4.27 -3.94 1.61
N LYS A 49 -3.53 -4.99 1.23
CA LYS A 49 -4.12 -6.30 0.92
C LYS A 49 -4.69 -6.99 2.16
N ASN A 50 -4.01 -6.90 3.30
CA ASN A 50 -4.50 -7.48 4.56
C ASN A 50 -5.79 -6.80 5.04
N GLU A 51 -5.89 -5.48 4.93
CA GLU A 51 -7.13 -4.77 5.27
C GLU A 51 -8.27 -5.12 4.32
N LEU A 52 -8.00 -5.32 3.02
CA LEU A 52 -9.00 -5.84 2.09
C LEU A 52 -9.45 -7.25 2.48
N GLN A 53 -8.52 -8.16 2.79
CA GLN A 53 -8.86 -9.52 3.19
C GLN A 53 -9.75 -9.53 4.43
N LYS A 54 -9.47 -8.71 5.45
CA LYS A 54 -10.33 -8.62 6.64
C LYS A 54 -11.77 -8.20 6.32
N VAL A 55 -11.94 -7.28 5.37
CA VAL A 55 -13.28 -6.87 4.91
C VAL A 55 -13.97 -8.01 4.19
N VAL A 56 -13.25 -8.73 3.32
CA VAL A 56 -13.79 -9.91 2.62
C VAL A 56 -14.16 -11.01 3.62
N ASP A 57 -13.29 -11.34 4.58
CA ASP A 57 -13.52 -12.34 5.62
C ASP A 57 -14.73 -11.99 6.48
N PHE A 58 -14.90 -10.71 6.81
CA PHE A 58 -16.09 -10.24 7.52
C PHE A 58 -17.37 -10.50 6.72
N VAL A 59 -17.40 -10.09 5.45
CA VAL A 59 -18.56 -10.28 4.58
C VAL A 59 -18.84 -11.77 4.36
N TYR A 60 -17.81 -12.55 4.07
CA TYR A 60 -17.91 -14.01 3.91
C TYR A 60 -18.41 -14.68 5.19
N GLY A 61 -17.91 -14.28 6.36
CA GLY A 61 -18.37 -14.79 7.65
C GLY A 61 -19.85 -14.50 7.91
N GLU A 62 -20.31 -13.30 7.57
CA GLU A 62 -21.74 -12.93 7.68
C GLU A 62 -22.60 -13.73 6.67
N VAL A 63 -22.10 -13.99 5.46
CA VAL A 63 -22.74 -14.90 4.51
C VAL A 63 -22.87 -16.29 5.11
N VAL A 64 -21.78 -16.83 5.67
CA VAL A 64 -21.72 -18.17 6.28
C VAL A 64 -22.68 -18.31 7.48
N LYS A 65 -22.79 -17.26 8.28
CA LYS A 65 -23.57 -17.26 9.52
C LYS A 65 -25.08 -17.16 9.28
N TYR A 66 -25.49 -16.50 8.19
CA TYR A 66 -26.90 -16.23 7.91
C TYR A 66 -27.32 -16.73 6.52
N PRO A 67 -27.59 -18.03 6.32
CA PRO A 67 -27.84 -18.61 4.99
C PRO A 67 -29.00 -18.00 4.18
N LYS A 68 -29.94 -17.33 4.86
CA LYS A 68 -31.08 -16.62 4.25
C LYS A 68 -31.09 -15.12 4.57
N GLY A 69 -29.94 -14.60 5.00
CA GLY A 69 -29.75 -13.21 5.36
C GLY A 69 -29.49 -12.32 4.16
N THR A 70 -29.56 -11.02 4.38
CA THR A 70 -29.07 -10.00 3.46
C THR A 70 -28.15 -9.07 4.23
N ILE A 71 -26.95 -8.88 3.72
CA ILE A 71 -26.01 -7.89 4.24
C ILE A 71 -26.24 -6.61 3.45
N SER A 72 -26.61 -5.53 4.14
CA SER A 72 -26.83 -4.24 3.49
C SER A 72 -25.51 -3.64 2.99
N ALA A 73 -25.58 -2.92 1.87
CA ALA A 73 -24.46 -2.19 1.32
C ALA A 73 -23.89 -1.18 2.32
N ASP A 74 -24.71 -0.61 3.20
CA ASP A 74 -24.26 0.34 4.23
C ASP A 74 -23.41 -0.33 5.31
N THR A 75 -23.74 -1.56 5.70
CA THR A 75 -22.91 -2.36 6.62
C THR A 75 -21.55 -2.66 5.99
N ILE A 76 -21.53 -3.04 4.71
CA ILE A 76 -20.30 -3.34 3.97
C ILE A 76 -19.46 -2.06 3.80
N LYS A 77 -20.09 -0.94 3.43
CA LYS A 77 -19.44 0.37 3.31
C LYS A 77 -18.84 0.82 4.64
N LYS A 78 -19.54 0.61 5.76
CA LYS A 78 -19.00 0.93 7.09
C LYS A 78 -17.73 0.13 7.39
N ALA A 79 -17.71 -1.17 7.08
CA ALA A 79 -16.51 -1.99 7.24
C ALA A 79 -15.36 -1.51 6.34
N VAL A 80 -15.67 -1.08 5.11
CA VAL A 80 -14.71 -0.48 4.17
C VAL A 80 -14.19 0.87 4.67
N ASP A 81 -15.05 1.73 5.22
CA ASP A 81 -14.67 3.03 5.76
C ASP A 81 -13.75 2.87 6.98
N ASP A 82 -14.05 1.91 7.86
CA ASP A 82 -13.20 1.57 8.99
C ASP A 82 -11.82 1.07 8.53
N ALA A 83 -11.77 0.23 7.49
CA ALA A 83 -10.53 -0.25 6.88
C ALA A 83 -9.74 0.90 6.23
N ASN A 84 -10.41 1.76 5.47
CA ASN A 84 -9.80 2.95 4.87
C ASN A 84 -9.25 3.91 5.92
N GLY A 85 -9.95 4.11 7.05
CA GLY A 85 -9.44 4.90 8.17
C GLY A 85 -8.17 4.33 8.79
N ARG A 86 -8.03 3.00 8.87
CA ARG A 86 -6.79 2.34 9.30
C ARG A 86 -5.67 2.52 8.27
N LEU A 87 -5.97 2.39 6.98
CA LEU A 87 -5.01 2.62 5.90
C LEU A 87 -4.52 4.07 5.87
N GLU A 88 -5.41 5.03 6.08
CA GLU A 88 -5.06 6.44 6.15
C GLU A 88 -4.14 6.75 7.33
N LYS A 89 -4.44 6.21 8.52
CA LYS A 89 -3.57 6.33 9.70
C LYS A 89 -2.20 5.69 9.47
N ALA A 90 -2.17 4.51 8.85
CA ALA A 90 -0.92 3.83 8.54
C ALA A 90 -0.07 4.64 7.55
N ALA A 91 -0.66 5.25 6.52
CA ALA A 91 0.05 6.13 5.59
C ALA A 91 0.51 7.45 6.22
N LYS A 92 -0.21 7.96 7.22
CA LYS A 92 0.09 9.23 7.91
C LYS A 92 1.08 9.10 9.07
N SER A 93 1.58 7.91 9.38
CA SER A 93 2.63 7.77 10.41
C SER A 93 3.88 8.57 9.98
N GLU A 94 4.61 9.17 10.94
CA GLU A 94 5.71 10.13 10.71
C GLU A 94 6.83 9.61 9.78
N VAL A 95 6.86 8.31 9.50
CA VAL A 95 7.80 7.62 8.61
C VAL A 95 7.35 7.65 7.13
N LEU A 96 6.06 7.88 6.84
CA LEU A 96 5.41 7.60 5.54
C LEU A 96 4.81 8.84 4.84
N VAL A 97 5.16 10.06 5.28
CA VAL A 97 4.57 11.37 4.91
C VAL A 97 4.42 11.66 3.40
N LYS A 98 4.95 10.83 2.49
CA LYS A 98 4.84 10.99 1.03
C LYS A 98 4.05 9.90 0.30
N ILE A 99 3.59 8.87 0.99
CA ILE A 99 2.86 7.77 0.39
C ILE A 99 1.37 8.10 0.41
N LYS A 100 0.76 8.20 -0.77
CA LYS A 100 -0.70 8.36 -0.88
C LYS A 100 -1.36 7.06 -0.37
N PRO A 101 -2.31 7.14 0.58
CA PRO A 101 -2.93 5.96 1.16
C PRO A 101 -3.66 5.14 0.09
N ALA A 102 -3.62 3.82 0.26
CA ALA A 102 -4.41 2.91 -0.56
C ALA A 102 -5.88 3.03 -0.14
N LYS A 103 -6.79 2.79 -1.08
CA LYS A 103 -8.23 2.88 -0.84
C LYS A 103 -8.92 1.59 -1.27
N ILE A 104 -9.73 1.04 -0.38
CA ILE A 104 -10.64 -0.05 -0.68
C ILE A 104 -11.95 0.56 -1.15
N VAL A 105 -12.45 0.09 -2.28
CA VAL A 105 -13.71 0.53 -2.88
C VAL A 105 -14.63 -0.68 -3.01
N TYR A 106 -15.82 -0.59 -2.41
CA TYR A 106 -16.90 -1.54 -2.65
C TYR A 106 -17.74 -1.07 -3.84
N LYS A 107 -17.96 -1.97 -4.80
CA LYS A 107 -18.72 -1.71 -6.03
C LYS A 107 -20.05 -2.46 -6.10
N GLY A 108 -20.31 -3.34 -5.13
CA GLY A 108 -21.53 -4.13 -5.08
C GLY A 108 -22.71 -3.38 -4.48
N GLU A 109 -23.88 -4.01 -4.56
CA GLU A 109 -25.09 -3.59 -3.87
C GLU A 109 -25.25 -4.34 -2.55
N ASN A 110 -26.47 -4.65 -2.13
CA ASN A 110 -26.69 -5.58 -1.04
C ASN A 110 -26.22 -6.99 -1.45
N ILE A 111 -25.76 -7.76 -0.48
CA ILE A 111 -25.42 -9.17 -0.70
C ILE A 111 -26.55 -10.00 -0.10
N THR A 112 -27.32 -10.65 -0.97
CA THR A 112 -28.28 -11.68 -0.60
C THR A 112 -27.54 -13.02 -0.52
N ASN A 113 -27.70 -13.74 0.58
CA ASN A 113 -26.88 -14.94 0.86
C ASN A 113 -27.38 -16.19 0.13
N ASP A 114 -28.63 -16.18 -0.33
CA ASP A 114 -29.27 -17.23 -1.12
C ASP A 114 -28.47 -17.61 -2.38
N LYS A 115 -27.83 -16.64 -3.05
CA LYS A 115 -26.99 -16.90 -4.24
C LYS A 115 -25.73 -17.72 -3.94
N TYR A 116 -25.31 -17.77 -2.67
CA TYR A 116 -24.11 -18.50 -2.23
C TYR A 116 -24.43 -19.82 -1.55
N TYR A 117 -25.70 -20.12 -1.31
CA TYR A 117 -26.13 -21.34 -0.64
C TYR A 117 -26.89 -22.27 -1.59
N THR A 118 -26.41 -23.49 -1.73
CA THR A 118 -27.09 -24.56 -2.47
C THR A 118 -27.12 -25.80 -1.59
N ASP A 119 -28.31 -26.39 -1.39
CA ASP A 119 -28.52 -27.61 -0.60
C ASP A 119 -27.87 -27.59 0.80
N GLY A 120 -27.94 -26.44 1.48
CA GLY A 120 -27.39 -26.25 2.83
C GLY A 120 -25.86 -26.14 2.88
N LYS A 121 -25.19 -26.06 1.73
CA LYS A 121 -23.74 -25.84 1.62
C LYS A 121 -23.44 -24.48 0.99
N ILE A 122 -22.39 -23.83 1.47
CA ILE A 122 -21.87 -22.63 0.85
C ILE A 122 -21.08 -22.98 -0.42
N SER A 123 -21.24 -22.18 -1.46
CA SER A 123 -20.49 -22.31 -2.71
C SER A 123 -18.98 -22.16 -2.47
N THR A 124 -18.18 -23.01 -3.09
CA THR A 124 -16.71 -22.91 -3.06
C THR A 124 -16.19 -21.65 -3.76
N LYS A 125 -17.03 -20.98 -4.55
CA LYS A 125 -16.71 -19.71 -5.21
C LYS A 125 -17.13 -18.48 -4.41
N ALA A 126 -17.90 -18.64 -3.32
CA ALA A 126 -18.50 -17.51 -2.61
C ALA A 126 -17.44 -16.49 -2.15
N GLU A 127 -16.30 -16.94 -1.63
CA GLU A 127 -15.21 -16.03 -1.24
C GLU A 127 -14.64 -15.26 -2.43
N SER A 128 -14.38 -15.95 -3.56
CA SER A 128 -13.89 -15.31 -4.80
C SER A 128 -14.90 -14.30 -5.35
N ASP A 129 -16.18 -14.67 -5.41
CA ASP A 129 -17.25 -13.81 -5.91
C ASP A 129 -17.44 -12.57 -5.03
N ILE A 130 -17.25 -12.70 -3.70
CA ILE A 130 -17.24 -11.57 -2.76
C ILE A 130 -16.01 -10.70 -3.01
N TRP A 131 -14.84 -11.30 -3.22
CA TRP A 131 -13.60 -10.58 -3.49
C TRP A 131 -13.72 -9.66 -4.71
N ASP A 132 -14.37 -10.14 -5.77
CA ASP A 132 -14.60 -9.39 -7.02
C ASP A 132 -15.50 -8.14 -6.85
N LEU A 133 -16.24 -8.04 -5.74
CA LEU A 133 -17.03 -6.85 -5.42
C LEU A 133 -16.17 -5.68 -4.91
N PHE A 134 -14.91 -5.94 -4.58
CA PHE A 134 -13.99 -4.94 -4.07
C PHE A 134 -12.91 -4.59 -5.09
N LYS A 135 -12.42 -3.36 -5.00
CA LYS A 135 -11.25 -2.90 -5.73
C LYS A 135 -10.30 -2.25 -4.76
N LEU A 136 -9.04 -2.68 -4.80
CA LEU A 136 -7.95 -1.98 -4.15
C LEU A 136 -7.34 -0.94 -5.09
N GLU A 137 -7.45 0.32 -4.72
CA GLU A 137 -6.83 1.43 -5.42
C GLU A 137 -5.51 1.78 -4.73
N VAL A 138 -4.41 1.34 -5.34
CA VAL A 138 -3.05 1.65 -4.89
C VAL A 138 -2.47 2.80 -5.70
N SER A 139 -1.86 3.73 -4.97
CA SER A 139 -1.11 4.84 -5.55
C SER A 139 0.13 4.32 -6.28
N LYS A 140 0.32 4.76 -7.53
CA LYS A 140 1.57 4.55 -8.28
C LYS A 140 2.65 5.53 -7.84
#